data_AF-A4FD03-F1
#
_entry.id   AF-A4FD03-F1
#
_cell.length_a   1.000
_cell.length_b   1.000
_cell.length_c   1.000
_cell.angle_alpha   90.00
_cell.angle_beta   90.00
_cell.angle_gamma   90.00
#
_symmetry.space_group_name_H-M   'P 1'
#
loop_
_entity.id
_entity.type
_entity.pdbx_description
1 polymer ?
#
loop_
_entity_poly.entity_id
_entity_poly.type
_entity_poly.pdbx_seq_one_letter_code
_entity_poly.pdbx_strand_id
1 'polypeptide(L)'
;MDDLEALLVNAYGAADPVQLDGVGGATPTTSKAAVIRPSAVPGVDVDYLFGQVGIGIGRVEWGSNCGNCATAIALWSVSTGLVAVAGDLTRVAMRNINTGAVLEAEVDTTGGRVHEFGTQTVPGTRAGGVAVGLKFLDPCGGVTGSTSPTGHVVEELEAAGITARASMLDAGAPMVLLDAASLGRTGTEGLDAVGGLVDVLRPFRHRAAHCMGLTARGDAPDDAVPKVGIVGSPASYRTWLGDEVDAEDYDVAVRMLSMNSPHPAIGLTSAVGVAVANLLAGSVVHGASAAPGAAELRIGTPAGVVTVTSGEPAPAGPRWITIRRAARILCRADILVPEPVAV
;
A
#
# COMPACT_ATOMS: atom_id res chain seq x y z
N MET A 1 13.01 17.74 -10.83
CA MET A 1 12.66 16.79 -9.76
C MET A 1 13.31 17.24 -8.47
N ASP A 2 14.58 17.64 -8.54
CA ASP A 2 15.38 18.16 -7.44
C ASP A 2 14.71 19.31 -6.67
N ASP A 3 14.16 20.31 -7.38
CA ASP A 3 13.42 21.41 -6.73
C ASP A 3 12.20 20.94 -5.93
N LEU A 4 11.47 19.94 -6.45
CA LEU A 4 10.31 19.35 -5.78
C LEU A 4 10.75 18.52 -4.58
N GLU A 5 11.83 17.74 -4.70
CA GLU A 5 12.39 17.00 -3.58
C GLU A 5 12.79 17.93 -2.45
N ALA A 6 13.55 18.99 -2.74
CA ALA A 6 13.94 19.96 -1.73
C ALA A 6 12.75 20.67 -1.10
N LEU A 7 11.72 21.02 -1.90
CA LEU A 7 10.47 21.58 -1.37
C LEU A 7 9.82 20.63 -0.36
N LEU A 8 9.68 19.34 -0.70
CA LEU A 8 9.07 18.35 0.18
C LEU A 8 9.93 18.06 1.40
N VAL A 9 11.26 18.00 1.26
CA VAL A 9 12.19 17.81 2.37
C VAL A 9 12.02 18.91 3.41
N ASN A 10 11.94 20.17 2.97
CA ASN A 10 11.73 21.31 3.85
C ASN A 10 10.31 21.31 4.45
N ALA A 11 9.27 21.12 3.62
CA ALA A 11 7.88 21.15 4.08
C ALA A 11 7.58 20.08 5.15
N TYR A 12 8.24 18.92 5.08
CA TYR A 12 8.05 17.81 6.02
C TYR A 12 9.07 17.80 7.17
N GLY A 13 10.05 18.71 7.20
CA GLY A 13 11.17 18.61 8.16
C GLY A 13 11.92 17.29 8.02
N ALA A 14 12.08 16.78 6.80
CA ALA A 14 12.52 15.41 6.51
C ALA A 14 13.98 15.08 6.90
N ALA A 15 14.79 16.12 7.13
CA ALA A 15 16.15 15.96 7.66
C ALA A 15 16.16 15.70 9.18
N ASP A 16 15.08 16.03 9.88
CA ASP A 16 14.90 15.80 11.31
C ASP A 16 14.22 14.43 11.55
N PRO A 17 14.81 13.51 12.35
CA PRO A 17 14.19 12.23 12.68
C PRO A 17 12.85 12.35 13.41
N VAL A 18 12.54 13.49 14.04
CA VAL A 18 11.25 13.73 14.69
C VAL A 18 10.33 14.68 13.90
N GLN A 19 10.79 15.19 12.74
CA GLN A 19 10.04 16.07 11.84
C GLN A 19 9.38 17.28 12.55
N LEU A 20 10.03 17.85 13.56
CA LEU A 20 9.42 18.84 14.45
C LEU A 20 9.13 20.18 13.74
N ASP A 21 9.94 20.51 12.73
CA ASP A 21 9.87 21.76 11.94
C ASP A 21 9.21 21.54 10.57
N GLY A 22 8.15 20.72 10.52
CA GLY A 22 7.41 20.47 9.28
C GLY A 22 6.08 19.75 9.49
N VAL A 23 5.39 19.43 8.39
CA VAL A 23 4.08 18.75 8.42
C VAL A 23 4.17 17.23 8.58
N GLY A 24 5.38 16.68 8.59
CA GLY A 24 5.61 15.25 8.74
C GLY A 24 5.27 14.76 10.15
N GLY A 25 4.64 13.59 10.25
CA GLY A 25 4.24 13.04 11.55
C GLY A 25 5.19 12.01 12.14
N ALA A 26 6.46 11.99 11.71
CA ALA A 26 7.53 11.07 12.17
C ALA A 26 7.19 9.57 12.10
N THR A 27 6.30 9.16 11.18
CA THR A 27 6.07 7.75 10.85
C THR A 27 5.97 7.55 9.35
N PRO A 28 6.31 6.38 8.80
CA PRO A 28 6.18 6.12 7.37
C PRO A 28 4.76 6.33 6.83
N THR A 29 3.74 6.15 7.67
CA THR A 29 2.32 6.37 7.33
C THR A 29 1.90 7.83 7.30
N THR A 30 2.64 8.72 7.98
CA THR A 30 2.33 10.16 8.12
C THR A 30 3.35 11.08 7.44
N SER A 31 4.38 10.52 6.77
CA SER A 31 5.37 11.27 5.98
C SER A 31 5.22 10.95 4.48
N LYS A 32 4.12 11.39 3.87
CA LYS A 32 3.71 11.05 2.50
C LYS A 32 3.17 12.26 1.76
N ALA A 33 3.64 12.49 0.54
CA ALA A 33 3.18 13.58 -0.32
C ALA A 33 2.58 13.06 -1.63
N ALA A 34 1.67 13.84 -2.21
CA ALA A 34 1.16 13.63 -3.56
C ALA A 34 1.13 14.96 -4.32
N VAL A 35 1.67 14.98 -5.53
CA VAL A 35 1.56 16.11 -6.47
C VAL A 35 0.53 15.74 -7.52
N ILE A 36 -0.50 16.55 -7.65
CA ILE A 36 -1.71 16.23 -8.40
C ILE A 36 -1.88 17.25 -9.52
N ARG A 37 -2.25 16.79 -10.71
CA ARG A 37 -2.58 17.65 -11.86
C ARG A 37 -3.64 17.01 -12.75
N PRO A 38 -4.38 17.79 -13.55
CA PRO A 38 -5.21 17.23 -14.62
C PRO A 38 -4.37 16.37 -15.57
N SER A 39 -4.90 15.22 -15.98
CA SER A 39 -4.20 14.37 -16.96
C SER A 39 -4.44 14.86 -18.38
N ALA A 40 -3.44 14.67 -19.24
CA ALA A 40 -3.57 14.86 -20.68
C ALA A 40 -3.92 13.54 -21.41
N VAL A 41 -4.00 12.42 -20.69
CA VAL A 41 -4.28 11.10 -21.27
C VAL A 41 -5.79 10.93 -21.42
N PRO A 42 -6.31 10.59 -22.62
CA PRO A 42 -7.73 10.31 -22.81
C PRO A 42 -8.23 9.24 -21.85
N GLY A 43 -9.34 9.51 -21.17
CA GLY A 43 -9.96 8.59 -20.21
C GLY A 43 -9.31 8.58 -18.83
N VAL A 44 -8.30 9.41 -18.57
CA VAL A 44 -7.73 9.65 -17.24
C VAL A 44 -8.06 11.09 -16.84
N ASP A 45 -8.63 11.27 -15.66
CA ASP A 45 -8.96 12.60 -15.15
C ASP A 45 -7.74 13.25 -14.48
N VAL A 46 -6.99 12.46 -13.71
CA VAL A 46 -5.94 12.94 -12.81
C VAL A 46 -4.63 12.20 -13.01
N ASP A 47 -3.55 12.95 -13.19
CA ASP A 47 -2.19 12.45 -13.05
C ASP A 47 -1.70 12.78 -11.63
N TYR A 48 -1.07 11.82 -10.95
CA TYR A 48 -0.44 12.09 -9.66
C TYR A 48 0.94 11.44 -9.51
N LEU A 49 1.83 12.17 -8.85
CA LEU A 49 3.13 11.68 -8.39
C LEU A 49 3.04 11.46 -6.88
N PHE A 50 3.41 10.27 -6.42
CA PHE A 50 3.52 9.94 -5.00
C PHE A 50 4.99 10.06 -4.55
N GLY A 51 5.21 10.69 -3.41
CA GLY A 51 6.52 10.73 -2.76
C GLY A 51 6.43 10.19 -1.34
N GLN A 52 7.19 9.14 -1.03
CA GLN A 52 7.42 8.74 0.34
C GLN A 52 8.55 9.59 0.91
N VAL A 53 8.21 10.55 1.78
CA VAL A 53 9.20 11.49 2.32
C VAL A 53 9.96 10.80 3.44
N GLY A 54 11.29 10.75 3.30
CA GLY A 54 12.18 10.13 4.27
C GLY A 54 12.14 10.83 5.63
N ILE A 55 12.41 10.10 6.70
CA ILE A 55 12.41 10.62 8.07
C ILE A 55 13.86 10.59 8.56
N GLY A 56 14.41 11.77 8.91
CA GLY A 56 15.79 11.91 9.35
C GLY A 56 16.86 11.71 8.28
N ILE A 57 16.49 11.63 7.00
CA ILE A 57 17.43 11.35 5.89
C ILE A 57 17.45 12.44 4.81
N GLY A 58 16.50 13.39 4.83
CA GLY A 58 16.48 14.52 3.90
C GLY A 58 16.34 14.12 2.42
N ARG A 59 15.55 13.09 2.10
CA ARG A 59 15.31 12.61 0.73
C ARG A 59 13.87 12.18 0.52
N VAL A 60 13.43 12.09 -0.74
CA VAL A 60 12.12 11.57 -1.11
C VAL A 60 12.27 10.33 -2.00
N GLU A 61 11.48 9.30 -1.72
CA GLU A 61 11.42 8.07 -2.51
C GLU A 61 10.26 8.15 -3.50
N TRP A 62 10.57 7.92 -4.79
CA TRP A 62 9.67 8.16 -5.92
C TRP A 62 9.36 6.89 -6.75
N GLY A 63 9.88 5.73 -6.37
CA GLY A 63 9.75 4.46 -7.09
C GLY A 63 8.49 3.67 -6.79
N SER A 64 7.58 4.19 -5.95
CA SER A 64 6.38 3.47 -5.54
C SER A 64 5.08 4.24 -5.74
N ASN A 65 3.95 3.52 -5.66
CA ASN A 65 2.61 4.08 -5.56
C ASN A 65 2.08 3.85 -4.12
N CYS A 66 1.10 4.66 -3.71
CA CYS A 66 0.40 4.51 -2.45
C CYS A 66 -1.12 4.55 -2.66
N GLY A 67 -1.77 3.39 -2.64
CA GLY A 67 -3.23 3.33 -2.77
C GLY A 67 -3.98 4.05 -1.65
N ASN A 68 -3.44 4.11 -0.43
CA ASN A 68 -4.03 4.90 0.66
C ASN A 68 -4.10 6.40 0.29
N CYS A 69 -3.04 6.92 -0.35
CA CYS A 69 -3.01 8.30 -0.84
C CYS A 69 -3.94 8.47 -2.04
N ALA A 70 -4.02 7.48 -2.95
CA ALA A 70 -4.95 7.52 -4.08
C ALA A 70 -6.42 7.70 -3.64
N THR A 71 -6.83 7.08 -2.53
CA THR A 71 -8.14 7.33 -1.92
C THR A 71 -8.36 8.81 -1.57
N ALA A 72 -7.37 9.45 -0.95
CA ALA A 72 -7.43 10.86 -0.59
C ALA A 72 -7.38 11.78 -1.82
N ILE A 73 -6.58 11.43 -2.83
CA ILE A 73 -6.47 12.15 -4.11
C ILE A 73 -7.80 12.15 -4.83
N ALA A 74 -8.51 11.02 -4.87
CA ALA A 74 -9.84 10.93 -5.48
C ALA A 74 -10.82 11.90 -4.80
N LEU A 75 -10.96 11.84 -3.47
CA LEU A 75 -11.82 12.76 -2.72
C LEU A 75 -11.43 14.22 -2.96
N TRP A 76 -10.13 14.53 -2.90
CA TRP A 76 -9.61 15.89 -3.12
C TRP A 76 -9.94 16.40 -4.54
N SER A 77 -9.83 15.54 -5.55
CA SER A 77 -10.07 15.91 -6.95
C SER A 77 -11.53 16.31 -7.18
N VAL A 78 -12.47 15.58 -6.58
CA VAL A 78 -13.90 15.95 -6.64
C VAL A 78 -14.16 17.18 -5.77
N SER A 79 -13.58 17.26 -4.57
CA SER A 79 -13.80 18.37 -3.62
C SER A 79 -13.29 19.73 -4.09
N THR A 80 -12.31 19.74 -5.00
CA THR A 80 -11.74 20.95 -5.58
C THR A 80 -12.35 21.31 -6.94
N GLY A 81 -13.26 20.48 -7.46
CA GLY A 81 -13.85 20.65 -8.77
C GLY A 81 -12.90 20.32 -9.93
N LEU A 82 -11.74 19.70 -9.65
CA LEU A 82 -10.85 19.18 -10.68
C LEU A 82 -11.54 18.05 -11.47
N VAL A 83 -12.36 17.25 -10.78
CA VAL A 83 -13.35 16.35 -11.39
C VAL A 83 -14.74 16.82 -11.02
N ALA A 84 -15.60 17.01 -12.02
CA ALA A 84 -16.98 17.42 -11.80
C ALA A 84 -17.78 16.29 -11.13
N VAL A 85 -18.64 16.66 -10.18
CA VAL A 85 -19.56 15.72 -9.53
C VAL A 85 -20.50 15.11 -10.57
N ALA A 86 -20.67 13.79 -10.53
CA ALA A 86 -21.52 13.05 -11.45
C ALA A 86 -22.43 12.08 -10.67
N GLY A 87 -23.69 12.48 -10.44
CA GLY A 87 -24.67 11.67 -9.72
C GLY A 87 -24.31 11.43 -8.24
N ASP A 88 -24.80 10.32 -7.70
CA ASP A 88 -24.58 9.94 -6.29
C ASP A 88 -23.20 9.28 -6.04
N LEU A 89 -22.53 8.83 -7.10
CA LEU A 89 -21.19 8.25 -7.05
C LEU A 89 -20.36 8.84 -8.17
N THR A 90 -19.40 9.68 -7.82
CA THR A 90 -18.51 10.31 -8.80
C THR A 90 -17.30 9.42 -9.07
N ARG A 91 -17.16 8.96 -10.31
CA ARG A 91 -15.99 8.21 -10.76
C ARG A 91 -14.82 9.15 -11.03
N VAL A 92 -13.63 8.77 -10.57
CA VAL A 92 -12.36 9.47 -10.83
C VAL A 92 -11.36 8.45 -11.39
N ALA A 93 -10.94 8.63 -12.64
CA ALA A 93 -9.85 7.87 -13.26
C ALA A 93 -8.52 8.57 -12.98
N MET A 94 -7.58 7.85 -12.39
CA MET A 94 -6.29 8.38 -11.93
C MET A 94 -5.15 7.55 -12.51
N ARG A 95 -4.06 8.22 -12.88
CA ARG A 95 -2.81 7.58 -13.27
C ARG A 95 -1.69 8.00 -12.33
N ASN A 96 -1.05 7.01 -11.73
CA ASN A 96 0.17 7.21 -10.98
C ASN A 96 1.36 7.37 -11.94
N ILE A 97 2.06 8.49 -11.90
CA ILE A 97 3.21 8.76 -12.77
C ILE A 97 4.42 7.92 -12.37
N ASN A 98 4.57 7.58 -11.09
CA ASN A 98 5.73 6.80 -10.61
C ASN A 98 5.81 5.43 -11.29
N THR A 99 4.66 4.74 -11.37
CA THR A 99 4.61 3.34 -11.83
C THR A 99 3.81 3.13 -13.11
N GLY A 100 3.11 4.16 -13.60
CA GLY A 100 2.16 4.04 -14.71
C GLY A 100 0.82 3.39 -14.35
N ALA A 101 0.63 2.97 -13.09
CA ALA A 101 -0.59 2.29 -12.64
C ALA A 101 -1.82 3.18 -12.84
N VAL A 102 -2.90 2.60 -13.34
CA VAL A 102 -4.20 3.26 -13.51
C VAL A 102 -5.16 2.74 -12.44
N LEU A 103 -5.83 3.69 -11.77
CA LEU A 103 -6.79 3.43 -10.70
C LEU A 103 -8.09 4.14 -11.03
N GLU A 104 -9.21 3.48 -10.74
CA GLU A 104 -10.51 4.14 -10.68
C GLU A 104 -10.92 4.29 -9.21
N ALA A 105 -11.45 5.44 -8.86
CA ALA A 105 -12.10 5.64 -7.58
C ALA A 105 -13.57 6.00 -7.77
N GLU A 106 -14.42 5.55 -6.85
CA GLU A 106 -15.82 5.96 -6.75
C GLU A 106 -15.97 6.72 -5.43
N VAL A 107 -16.15 8.03 -5.52
CA VAL A 107 -16.34 8.92 -4.38
C VAL A 107 -17.83 9.08 -4.12
N ASP A 108 -18.25 8.89 -2.87
CA ASP A 108 -19.62 9.17 -2.43
C ASP A 108 -19.93 10.66 -2.61
N THR A 109 -20.90 10.92 -3.49
CA THR A 109 -21.44 12.24 -3.77
C THR A 109 -22.97 12.25 -3.70
N THR A 110 -23.53 11.44 -2.80
CA THR A 110 -24.98 11.25 -2.63
C THR A 110 -25.72 12.59 -2.60
N GLY A 111 -26.71 12.74 -3.48
CA GLY A 111 -27.45 13.98 -3.70
C GLY A 111 -26.72 14.97 -4.61
N GLY A 112 -25.78 14.51 -5.44
CA GLY A 112 -25.04 15.33 -6.40
C GLY A 112 -24.13 16.37 -5.75
N ARG A 113 -23.57 16.09 -4.56
CA ARG A 113 -22.71 17.02 -3.82
C ARG A 113 -21.54 16.30 -3.17
N VAL A 114 -20.41 17.00 -3.02
CA VAL A 114 -19.28 16.48 -2.25
C VAL A 114 -19.56 16.58 -0.75
N HIS A 115 -19.21 15.54 0.00
CA HIS A 115 -19.34 15.51 1.45
C HIS A 115 -18.05 16.00 2.11
N GLU A 116 -18.17 16.90 3.08
CA GLU A 116 -17.03 17.31 3.92
C GLU A 116 -16.72 16.26 5.00
N PHE A 117 -17.78 15.65 5.54
CA PHE A 117 -17.73 14.60 6.55
C PHE A 117 -18.54 13.38 6.07
N GLY A 118 -18.16 12.19 6.53
CA GLY A 118 -18.91 10.96 6.28
C GLY A 118 -18.79 9.99 7.44
N THR A 119 -19.55 8.91 7.38
CA THR A 119 -19.67 7.90 8.45
C THR A 119 -18.98 6.58 8.11
N GLN A 120 -18.42 6.44 6.91
CA GLN A 120 -17.71 5.22 6.50
C GLN A 120 -16.46 5.07 7.36
N THR A 121 -16.32 3.91 8.01
CA THR A 121 -15.14 3.56 8.79
C THR A 121 -14.29 2.54 8.02
N VAL A 122 -13.03 2.43 8.43
CA VAL A 122 -12.09 1.39 8.00
C VAL A 122 -11.33 0.89 9.23
N PRO A 123 -10.77 -0.34 9.21
CA PRO A 123 -9.94 -0.84 10.30
C PRO A 123 -8.82 0.14 10.67
N GLY A 124 -8.57 0.32 11.97
CA GLY A 124 -7.51 1.19 12.48
C GLY A 124 -7.92 2.65 12.72
N THR A 125 -9.20 3.01 12.56
CA THR A 125 -9.72 4.32 12.96
C THR A 125 -11.10 4.20 13.61
N ARG A 126 -11.34 5.03 14.62
CA ARG A 126 -12.70 5.25 15.19
C ARG A 126 -13.45 6.38 14.49
N ALA A 127 -12.75 7.19 13.71
CA ALA A 127 -13.33 8.31 12.97
C ALA A 127 -13.91 7.86 11.63
N GLY A 128 -15.08 8.39 11.30
CA GLY A 128 -15.70 8.24 9.98
C GLY A 128 -15.08 9.18 8.94
N GLY A 129 -15.23 8.79 7.67
CA GLY A 129 -14.89 9.59 6.51
C GLY A 129 -15.91 9.40 5.38
N VAL A 130 -15.68 10.11 4.28
CA VAL A 130 -16.44 9.95 3.04
C VAL A 130 -16.07 8.60 2.41
N ALA A 131 -17.06 7.82 1.99
CA ALA A 131 -16.81 6.54 1.35
C ALA A 131 -16.12 6.75 0.00
N VAL A 132 -15.06 5.98 -0.23
CA VAL A 132 -14.31 5.96 -1.49
C VAL A 132 -14.01 4.51 -1.83
N GLY A 133 -14.60 3.98 -2.89
CA GLY A 133 -14.19 2.70 -3.46
C GLY A 133 -12.96 2.91 -4.32
N LEU A 134 -11.89 2.13 -4.13
CA LEU A 134 -10.69 2.22 -4.96
C LEU A 134 -10.46 0.92 -5.72
N LYS A 135 -10.40 1.01 -7.04
CA LYS A 135 -10.19 -0.09 -7.96
C LYS A 135 -8.85 0.08 -8.67
N PHE A 136 -7.96 -0.89 -8.51
CA PHE A 136 -6.72 -1.01 -9.26
C PHE A 136 -7.00 -1.77 -10.55
N LEU A 137 -6.74 -1.15 -11.70
CA LEU A 137 -6.96 -1.77 -13.01
C LEU A 137 -5.72 -2.55 -13.46
N ASP A 138 -5.95 -3.74 -14.03
CA ASP A 138 -4.94 -4.68 -14.53
C ASP A 138 -3.66 -4.71 -13.64
N PRO A 139 -3.78 -5.03 -12.34
CA PRO A 139 -2.75 -4.68 -11.35
C PRO A 139 -1.46 -5.50 -11.44
N CYS A 140 -1.37 -6.49 -12.34
CA CYS A 140 -0.31 -7.49 -12.34
C CYS A 140 0.82 -7.16 -13.33
N GLY A 141 2.07 -7.36 -12.91
CA GLY A 141 3.26 -7.24 -13.76
C GLY A 141 3.62 -5.81 -14.17
N GLY A 142 3.10 -4.79 -13.50
CA GLY A 142 3.30 -3.39 -13.90
C GLY A 142 4.75 -2.91 -13.84
N VAL A 143 5.58 -3.46 -12.95
CA VAL A 143 6.98 -3.04 -12.76
C VAL A 143 7.95 -4.01 -13.40
N THR A 144 7.69 -5.31 -13.26
CA THR A 144 8.60 -6.41 -13.67
C THR A 144 8.19 -7.06 -14.99
N GLY A 145 7.00 -6.73 -15.51
CA GLY A 145 6.43 -7.36 -16.72
C GLY A 145 5.79 -8.73 -16.49
N SER A 146 5.80 -9.26 -15.26
CA SER A 146 5.24 -10.58 -14.93
C SER A 146 4.67 -10.59 -13.51
N THR A 147 3.56 -11.29 -13.31
CA THR A 147 2.97 -11.50 -11.97
C THR A 147 3.91 -12.29 -11.06
N SER A 148 4.69 -13.22 -11.61
CA SER A 148 5.68 -14.04 -10.90
C SER A 148 7.06 -13.83 -11.53
N PRO A 149 7.83 -12.81 -11.09
CA PRO A 149 9.06 -12.39 -11.77
C PRO A 149 10.15 -13.46 -11.79
N THR A 150 10.17 -14.36 -10.80
CA THR A 150 11.15 -15.46 -10.72
C THR A 150 10.74 -16.70 -11.52
N GLY A 151 9.53 -16.71 -12.09
CA GLY A 151 8.95 -17.89 -12.74
C GLY A 151 8.36 -18.92 -11.77
N HIS A 152 8.47 -18.71 -10.45
CA HIS A 152 7.90 -19.59 -9.43
C HIS A 152 6.78 -18.88 -8.65
N VAL A 153 5.69 -19.59 -8.38
CA VAL A 153 4.61 -19.10 -7.50
C VAL A 153 5.04 -19.11 -6.03
N VAL A 154 5.88 -20.08 -5.66
CA VAL A 154 6.48 -20.23 -4.35
C VAL A 154 7.85 -20.87 -4.50
N GLU A 155 8.82 -20.42 -3.72
CA GLU A 155 10.16 -20.98 -3.66
C GLU A 155 10.76 -20.86 -2.26
N GLU A 156 11.83 -21.60 -1.99
CA GLU A 156 12.62 -21.40 -0.77
C GLU A 156 13.57 -20.22 -0.98
N LEU A 157 13.48 -19.26 -0.08
CA LEU A 157 14.37 -18.11 -0.03
C LEU A 157 15.25 -18.24 1.21
N GLU A 158 16.56 -18.07 1.05
CA GLU A 158 17.50 -18.05 2.18
C GLU A 158 17.98 -16.62 2.41
N ALA A 159 17.80 -16.13 3.64
CA ALA A 159 18.33 -14.86 4.09
C ALA A 159 18.47 -14.86 5.63
N ALA A 160 19.42 -14.09 6.16
CA ALA A 160 19.67 -14.01 7.61
C ALA A 160 19.92 -15.38 8.29
N GLY A 161 20.45 -16.37 7.55
CA GLY A 161 20.67 -17.73 8.05
C GLY A 161 19.38 -18.55 8.26
N ILE A 162 18.26 -18.09 7.68
CA ILE A 162 16.95 -18.74 7.74
C ILE A 162 16.51 -19.07 6.31
N THR A 163 15.98 -20.27 6.12
CA THR A 163 15.28 -20.65 4.88
C THR A 163 13.79 -20.56 5.12
N ALA A 164 13.08 -19.82 4.27
CA ALA A 164 11.63 -19.66 4.36
C ALA A 164 10.95 -19.84 3.00
N ARG A 165 9.75 -20.42 3.00
CA ARG A 165 8.90 -20.42 1.82
C ARG A 165 8.44 -19.00 1.52
N ALA A 166 8.62 -18.57 0.27
CA ALA A 166 8.35 -17.21 -0.15
C ALA A 166 7.57 -17.20 -1.48
N SER A 167 6.58 -16.32 -1.58
CA SER A 167 6.01 -15.92 -2.87
C SER A 167 6.51 -14.52 -3.22
N MET A 168 7.21 -14.42 -4.34
CA MET A 168 7.67 -13.15 -4.91
C MET A 168 6.78 -12.82 -6.11
N LEU A 169 6.08 -11.70 -6.03
CA LEU A 169 5.09 -11.31 -7.03
C LEU A 169 5.08 -9.81 -7.28
N ASP A 170 4.63 -9.43 -8.46
CA ASP A 170 4.40 -8.04 -8.84
C ASP A 170 2.92 -7.85 -9.15
N ALA A 171 2.19 -7.37 -8.15
CA ALA A 171 0.77 -7.03 -8.26
C ALA A 171 0.44 -5.87 -7.33
N GLY A 172 0.03 -4.73 -7.89
CA GLY A 172 -0.11 -3.45 -7.18
C GLY A 172 1.22 -2.80 -6.81
N ALA A 173 2.16 -3.58 -6.26
CA ALA A 173 3.58 -3.28 -6.17
C ALA A 173 4.38 -4.60 -6.10
N PRO A 174 5.68 -4.59 -6.45
CA PRO A 174 6.55 -5.73 -6.20
C PRO A 174 6.60 -6.06 -4.70
N MET A 175 6.47 -7.34 -4.35
CA MET A 175 6.51 -7.80 -2.96
C MET A 175 7.06 -9.20 -2.80
N VAL A 176 7.57 -9.48 -1.60
CA VAL A 176 7.89 -10.80 -1.10
C VAL A 176 7.04 -11.09 0.15
N LEU A 177 6.28 -12.17 0.08
CA LEU A 177 5.45 -12.66 1.18
C LEU A 177 6.06 -13.96 1.68
N LEU A 178 6.40 -14.01 2.97
CA LEU A 178 6.99 -15.17 3.60
C LEU A 178 5.93 -15.96 4.36
N ASP A 179 6.01 -17.27 4.31
CA ASP A 179 5.25 -18.13 5.21
C ASP A 179 5.66 -17.88 6.67
N ALA A 180 4.70 -17.53 7.52
CA ALA A 180 4.97 -17.21 8.92
C ALA A 180 5.50 -18.45 9.68
N ALA A 181 5.00 -19.64 9.37
CA ALA A 181 5.43 -20.87 10.04
C ALA A 181 6.91 -21.17 9.80
N SER A 182 7.42 -20.89 8.59
CA SER A 182 8.86 -20.97 8.26
C SER A 182 9.75 -20.10 9.16
N LEU A 183 9.20 -19.05 9.78
CA LEU A 183 9.89 -18.16 10.70
C LEU A 183 9.55 -18.43 12.19
N GLY A 184 8.80 -19.51 12.48
CA GLY A 184 8.28 -19.79 13.82
C GLY A 184 7.25 -18.76 14.31
N ARG A 185 6.49 -18.19 13.38
CA ARG A 185 5.50 -17.12 13.57
C ARG A 185 4.11 -17.58 13.17
N THR A 186 3.09 -16.84 13.59
CA THR A 186 1.68 -17.14 13.29
C THR A 186 1.12 -16.25 12.18
N GLY A 187 1.69 -15.07 11.95
CA GLY A 187 1.10 -14.04 11.09
C GLY A 187 0.06 -13.18 11.81
N THR A 188 -0.17 -13.41 13.11
CA THR A 188 -1.09 -12.64 13.95
C THR A 188 -0.41 -11.71 14.95
N GLU A 189 0.91 -11.55 14.86
CA GLU A 189 1.75 -10.76 15.77
C GLU A 189 1.25 -9.31 15.93
N GLY A 190 1.33 -8.78 17.16
CA GLY A 190 1.12 -7.35 17.42
C GLY A 190 2.24 -6.47 16.84
N LEU A 191 2.04 -5.15 16.81
CA LEU A 191 2.98 -4.21 16.18
C LEU A 191 4.40 -4.31 16.75
N ASP A 192 4.56 -4.42 18.07
CA ASP A 192 5.87 -4.54 18.72
C ASP A 192 6.60 -5.81 18.28
N ALA A 193 5.89 -6.94 18.21
CA ALA A 193 6.45 -8.20 17.77
C ALA A 193 6.84 -8.16 16.28
N VAL A 194 6.03 -7.52 15.43
CA VAL A 194 6.40 -7.27 14.03
C VAL A 194 7.62 -6.34 13.93
N GLY A 195 7.74 -5.36 14.82
CA GLY A 195 8.90 -4.47 14.92
C GLY A 195 10.18 -5.24 15.23
N GLY A 196 10.09 -6.25 16.09
CA GLY A 196 11.19 -7.18 16.37
C GLY A 196 11.59 -8.08 15.19
N LEU A 197 10.84 -8.09 14.08
CA LEU A 197 11.15 -8.87 12.87
C LEU A 197 11.88 -8.06 11.80
N VAL A 198 12.16 -6.78 12.02
CA VAL A 198 12.82 -5.93 11.00
C VAL A 198 14.16 -6.52 10.54
N ASP A 199 15.02 -6.92 11.48
CA ASP A 199 16.34 -7.49 11.18
C ASP A 199 16.27 -8.85 10.46
N VAL A 200 15.13 -9.55 10.57
CA VAL A 200 14.87 -10.81 9.85
C VAL A 200 14.31 -10.52 8.45
N LEU A 201 13.30 -9.67 8.35
CA LEU A 201 12.54 -9.43 7.12
C LEU A 201 13.28 -8.52 6.13
N ARG A 202 14.13 -7.61 6.60
CA ARG A 202 14.89 -6.71 5.73
C ARG A 202 15.88 -7.48 4.83
N PRO A 203 16.68 -8.44 5.32
CA PRO A 203 17.48 -9.31 4.45
C PRO A 203 16.67 -10.08 3.40
N PHE A 204 15.50 -10.61 3.76
CA PHE A 204 14.60 -11.27 2.79
C PHE A 204 14.12 -10.30 1.71
N ARG A 205 13.75 -9.07 2.08
CA ARG A 205 13.39 -8.02 1.12
C ARG A 205 14.50 -7.77 0.11
N HIS A 206 15.72 -7.58 0.59
CA HIS A 206 16.90 -7.30 -0.25
C HIS A 206 17.24 -8.46 -1.17
N ARG A 207 17.15 -9.69 -0.65
CA ARG A 207 17.32 -10.90 -1.46
C ARG A 207 16.27 -11.00 -2.55
N ALA A 208 15.01 -10.75 -2.21
CA ALA A 208 13.91 -10.74 -3.18
C ALA A 208 14.08 -9.66 -4.25
N ALA A 209 14.56 -8.46 -3.89
CA ALA A 209 14.84 -7.39 -4.85
C ALA A 209 15.78 -7.86 -5.98
N HIS A 210 16.85 -8.59 -5.62
CA HIS A 210 17.75 -9.17 -6.59
C HIS A 210 17.10 -10.32 -7.40
N CYS A 211 16.38 -11.23 -6.75
CA CYS A 211 15.71 -12.35 -7.43
C CYS A 211 14.67 -11.86 -8.45
N MET A 212 13.97 -10.76 -8.14
CA MET A 212 12.94 -10.16 -8.98
C MET A 212 13.50 -9.20 -10.05
N GLY A 213 14.82 -8.97 -10.08
CA GLY A 213 15.45 -8.03 -11.02
C GLY A 213 15.12 -6.55 -10.76
N LEU A 214 14.72 -6.20 -9.54
CA LEU A 214 14.34 -4.83 -9.14
C LEU A 214 15.54 -3.93 -8.81
N THR A 215 16.71 -4.54 -8.61
CA THR A 215 17.95 -3.83 -8.29
C THR A 215 19.00 -4.16 -9.34
N ALA A 216 19.63 -3.13 -9.91
CA ALA A 216 20.71 -3.32 -10.86
C ALA A 216 21.92 -4.01 -10.19
N ARG A 217 22.70 -4.72 -10.99
CA ARG A 217 23.88 -5.44 -10.49
C ARG A 217 24.91 -4.45 -9.94
N GLY A 218 25.14 -4.50 -8.63
CA GLY A 218 26.12 -3.65 -7.93
C GLY A 218 25.48 -2.54 -7.09
N ASP A 219 24.17 -2.30 -7.24
CA ASP A 219 23.44 -1.34 -6.43
C ASP A 219 22.95 -1.99 -5.13
N ALA A 220 22.86 -1.18 -4.08
CA ALA A 220 22.24 -1.61 -2.82
C ALA A 220 20.71 -1.60 -2.98
N PRO A 221 19.99 -2.67 -2.61
CA PRO A 221 18.54 -2.65 -2.57
C PRO A 221 18.02 -1.59 -1.60
N ASP A 222 16.94 -0.90 -1.98
CA ASP A 222 16.28 0.04 -1.11
C ASP A 222 15.36 -0.65 -0.07
N ASP A 223 14.78 0.14 0.83
CA ASP A 223 13.90 -0.33 1.90
C ASP A 223 12.41 -0.11 1.62
N ALA A 224 12.08 0.32 0.41
CA ALA A 224 10.73 0.61 -0.05
C ALA A 224 10.16 -0.48 -0.96
N VAL A 225 10.96 -1.05 -1.86
CA VAL A 225 10.55 -2.01 -2.90
C VAL A 225 11.59 -3.15 -3.01
N PRO A 226 11.18 -4.43 -2.96
CA PRO A 226 9.80 -4.91 -2.84
C PRO A 226 9.21 -4.67 -1.44
N LYS A 227 7.88 -4.68 -1.32
CA LYS A 227 7.21 -4.76 -0.01
C LYS A 227 7.53 -6.12 0.63
N VAL A 228 7.58 -6.20 1.96
CA VAL A 228 7.87 -7.45 2.67
C VAL A 228 6.91 -7.66 3.82
N GLY A 229 6.51 -8.91 4.03
CA GLY A 229 5.70 -9.30 5.16
C GLY A 229 5.61 -10.81 5.34
N ILE A 230 4.92 -11.20 6.40
CA ILE A 230 4.65 -12.59 6.73
C ILE A 230 3.15 -12.87 6.58
N VAL A 231 2.85 -14.11 6.23
CA VAL A 231 1.51 -14.60 5.94
C VAL A 231 1.26 -15.87 6.76
N GLY A 232 0.11 -15.95 7.42
CA GLY A 232 -0.27 -17.12 8.19
C GLY A 232 -1.77 -17.40 8.14
N SER A 233 -2.16 -18.56 8.68
CA SER A 233 -3.57 -18.96 8.72
C SER A 233 -4.37 -18.11 9.72
N PRO A 234 -5.70 -18.01 9.54
CA PRO A 234 -6.54 -17.32 10.50
C PRO A 234 -6.42 -17.91 11.92
N ALA A 235 -6.26 -17.02 12.89
CA ALA A 235 -6.31 -17.28 14.31
C ALA A 235 -6.85 -16.04 15.04
N SER A 236 -7.54 -16.21 16.16
CA SER A 236 -8.04 -15.05 16.91
C SER A 236 -6.89 -14.16 17.40
N TYR A 237 -7.07 -12.85 17.33
CA TYR A 237 -6.10 -11.87 17.81
C TYR A 237 -6.79 -10.57 18.23
N ARG A 238 -6.06 -9.75 18.97
CA ARG A 238 -6.50 -8.40 19.36
C ARG A 238 -5.80 -7.35 18.51
N THR A 239 -6.56 -6.40 17.97
CA THR A 239 -6.01 -5.27 17.22
C THR A 239 -5.26 -4.30 18.15
N TRP A 240 -4.43 -3.42 17.58
CA TRP A 240 -3.75 -2.38 18.38
C TRP A 240 -4.73 -1.34 18.98
N LEU A 241 -5.98 -1.27 18.49
CA LEU A 241 -7.04 -0.45 19.10
C LEU A 241 -7.77 -1.16 20.25
N GLY A 242 -7.49 -2.44 20.47
CA GLY A 242 -8.06 -3.26 21.53
C GLY A 242 -9.26 -4.11 21.13
N ASP A 243 -9.68 -4.05 19.87
CA ASP A 243 -10.80 -4.85 19.34
C ASP A 243 -10.39 -6.31 19.14
N GLU A 244 -11.27 -7.25 19.48
CA GLU A 244 -11.08 -8.68 19.21
C GLU A 244 -11.46 -8.99 17.76
N VAL A 245 -10.70 -9.88 17.13
CA VAL A 245 -10.98 -10.42 15.79
C VAL A 245 -10.88 -11.93 15.88
N ASP A 246 -11.97 -12.62 15.55
CA ASP A 246 -12.02 -14.07 15.59
C ASP A 246 -11.46 -14.70 14.32
N ALA A 247 -11.03 -15.95 14.42
CA ALA A 247 -10.44 -16.67 13.28
C ALA A 247 -11.43 -16.80 12.10
N GLU A 248 -12.74 -16.87 12.35
CA GLU A 248 -13.75 -16.97 11.30
C GLU A 248 -14.06 -15.63 10.59
N ASP A 249 -13.64 -14.49 11.17
CA ASP A 249 -13.91 -13.16 10.64
C ASP A 249 -13.10 -12.83 9.39
N TYR A 250 -12.05 -13.60 9.11
CA TYR A 250 -11.14 -13.36 8.01
C TYR A 250 -10.55 -14.65 7.44
N ASP A 251 -9.89 -14.53 6.28
CA ASP A 251 -9.46 -15.68 5.50
C ASP A 251 -7.95 -15.90 5.54
N VAL A 252 -7.15 -14.83 5.73
CA VAL A 252 -5.69 -14.94 5.83
C VAL A 252 -5.10 -13.85 6.73
N ALA A 253 -4.13 -14.21 7.58
CA ALA A 253 -3.43 -13.27 8.46
C ALA A 253 -2.19 -12.70 7.74
N VAL A 254 -2.03 -11.38 7.77
CA VAL A 254 -0.90 -10.70 7.11
C VAL A 254 -0.30 -9.63 8.02
N ARG A 255 1.03 -9.60 8.10
CA ARG A 255 1.81 -8.55 8.77
C ARG A 255 2.86 -8.01 7.81
N MET A 256 2.81 -6.71 7.54
CA MET A 256 3.72 -6.06 6.59
C MET A 256 4.66 -5.09 7.29
N LEU A 257 5.87 -4.95 6.74
CA LEU A 257 6.72 -3.80 7.01
C LEU A 257 6.55 -2.73 5.92
N SER A 258 6.71 -1.47 6.30
CA SER A 258 6.84 -0.32 5.41
C SER A 258 8.01 0.53 5.90
N MET A 259 9.03 0.73 5.08
CA MET A 259 10.24 1.48 5.44
C MET A 259 10.85 0.99 6.77
N ASN A 260 11.06 -0.33 6.90
CA ASN A 260 11.59 -0.98 8.11
C ASN A 260 10.78 -0.73 9.39
N SER A 261 9.51 -0.33 9.29
CA SER A 261 8.61 -0.19 10.43
C SER A 261 7.37 -1.06 10.24
N PRO A 262 6.75 -1.59 11.32
CA PRO A 262 5.46 -2.27 11.23
C PRO A 262 4.42 -1.37 10.57
N HIS A 263 3.74 -1.88 9.54
CA HIS A 263 2.59 -1.18 8.99
C HIS A 263 1.40 -1.37 9.95
N PRO A 264 0.70 -0.30 10.40
CA PRO A 264 -0.34 -0.40 11.42
C PRO A 264 -1.60 -1.16 10.97
N ALA A 265 -1.76 -1.32 9.65
CA ALA A 265 -2.80 -2.11 8.99
C ALA A 265 -2.16 -2.91 7.83
N ILE A 266 -2.46 -2.54 6.59
CA ILE A 266 -1.76 -2.99 5.38
C ILE A 266 -1.70 -1.85 4.34
N GLY A 267 -0.65 -1.79 3.54
CA GLY A 267 -0.61 -0.90 2.37
C GLY A 267 -1.54 -1.42 1.30
N LEU A 268 -2.35 -0.56 0.64
CA LEU A 268 -3.33 -1.05 -0.33
C LEU A 268 -2.71 -1.76 -1.54
N THR A 269 -1.53 -1.35 -1.98
CA THR A 269 -0.78 -2.07 -3.02
C THR A 269 -0.37 -3.48 -2.55
N SER A 270 -0.03 -3.65 -1.27
CA SER A 270 0.19 -4.97 -0.67
C SER A 270 -1.10 -5.78 -0.55
N ALA A 271 -2.23 -5.18 -0.19
CA ALA A 271 -3.51 -5.87 -0.15
C ALA A 271 -3.94 -6.40 -1.53
N VAL A 272 -3.68 -5.64 -2.59
CA VAL A 272 -3.84 -6.08 -3.99
C VAL A 272 -2.99 -7.31 -4.28
N GLY A 273 -1.69 -7.28 -3.95
CA GLY A 273 -0.82 -8.43 -4.18
C GLY A 273 -1.20 -9.65 -3.34
N VAL A 274 -1.63 -9.47 -2.09
CA VAL A 274 -2.18 -10.57 -1.27
C VAL A 274 -3.41 -11.20 -1.95
N ALA A 275 -4.32 -10.38 -2.50
CA ALA A 275 -5.47 -10.88 -3.26
C ALA A 275 -5.02 -11.72 -4.47
N VAL A 276 -4.06 -11.22 -5.25
CA VAL A 276 -3.52 -11.95 -6.41
C VAL A 276 -2.83 -13.24 -5.97
N ALA A 277 -2.03 -13.20 -4.91
CA ALA A 277 -1.39 -14.39 -4.36
C ALA A 277 -2.43 -15.45 -3.93
N ASN A 278 -3.56 -15.06 -3.34
CA ASN A 278 -4.64 -15.99 -3.01
C ASN A 278 -5.22 -16.71 -4.24
N LEU A 279 -5.22 -16.07 -5.41
CA LEU A 279 -5.66 -16.66 -6.67
C LEU A 279 -4.59 -17.58 -7.31
N LEU A 280 -3.32 -17.47 -6.89
CA LEU A 280 -2.23 -18.29 -7.40
C LEU A 280 -2.11 -19.59 -6.59
N ALA A 281 -2.56 -20.70 -7.17
CA ALA A 281 -2.48 -22.02 -6.56
C ALA A 281 -1.07 -22.35 -6.07
N GLY A 282 -0.95 -22.67 -4.78
CA GLY A 282 0.32 -23.04 -4.15
C GLY A 282 1.17 -21.87 -3.62
N SER A 283 0.75 -20.62 -3.81
CA SER A 283 1.41 -19.47 -3.18
C SER A 283 1.34 -19.57 -1.64
N VAL A 284 2.18 -18.80 -0.94
CA VAL A 284 2.12 -18.76 0.53
C VAL A 284 0.75 -18.27 1.04
N VAL A 285 0.12 -17.33 0.34
CA VAL A 285 -1.22 -16.81 0.69
C VAL A 285 -2.27 -17.88 0.43
N HIS A 286 -2.26 -18.50 -0.74
CA HIS A 286 -3.19 -19.58 -1.06
C HIS A 286 -3.06 -20.76 -0.08
N GLY A 287 -1.85 -21.10 0.36
CA GLY A 287 -1.60 -22.18 1.31
C GLY A 287 -2.08 -21.87 2.74
N ALA A 288 -2.03 -20.59 3.14
CA ALA A 288 -2.45 -20.16 4.47
C ALA A 288 -3.95 -19.81 4.56
N SER A 289 -4.58 -19.49 3.41
CA SER A 289 -5.94 -18.96 3.30
C SER A 289 -7.03 -19.99 3.64
N ALA A 290 -8.06 -19.55 4.36
CA ALA A 290 -9.30 -20.29 4.54
C ALA A 290 -10.29 -20.15 3.36
N ALA A 291 -9.97 -19.28 2.39
CA ALA A 291 -10.73 -19.06 1.16
C ALA A 291 -9.80 -19.08 -0.08
N PRO A 292 -9.03 -20.18 -0.29
CA PRO A 292 -8.06 -20.26 -1.37
C PRO A 292 -8.74 -20.12 -2.74
N GLY A 293 -8.21 -19.24 -3.60
CA GLY A 293 -8.77 -18.99 -4.93
C GLY A 293 -10.07 -18.17 -4.96
N ALA A 294 -10.61 -17.76 -3.81
CA ALA A 294 -11.79 -16.92 -3.75
C ALA A 294 -11.51 -15.51 -4.32
N ALA A 295 -12.50 -14.97 -5.05
CA ALA A 295 -12.42 -13.62 -5.61
C ALA A 295 -12.52 -12.54 -4.53
N GLU A 296 -13.35 -12.75 -3.50
CA GLU A 296 -13.38 -11.94 -2.30
C GLU A 296 -12.45 -12.55 -1.25
N LEU A 297 -11.61 -11.72 -0.62
CA LEU A 297 -10.67 -12.13 0.41
C LEU A 297 -10.70 -11.14 1.57
N ARG A 298 -10.88 -11.66 2.78
CA ARG A 298 -10.81 -10.91 4.04
C ARG A 298 -9.42 -11.06 4.64
N ILE A 299 -8.66 -9.97 4.71
CA ILE A 299 -7.27 -9.96 5.17
C ILE A 299 -7.23 -9.48 6.62
N GLY A 300 -6.78 -10.31 7.54
CA GLY A 300 -6.55 -9.95 8.94
C GLY A 300 -5.25 -9.17 9.12
N THR A 301 -5.34 -7.93 9.58
CA THR A 301 -4.21 -7.00 9.77
C THR A 301 -4.11 -6.56 11.25
N PRO A 302 -3.03 -5.90 11.71
CA PRO A 302 -2.97 -5.40 13.08
C PRO A 302 -4.10 -4.42 13.46
N ALA A 303 -4.74 -3.80 12.47
CA ALA A 303 -5.83 -2.85 12.63
C ALA A 303 -7.23 -3.47 12.55
N GLY A 304 -7.34 -4.76 12.23
CA GLY A 304 -8.60 -5.45 11.92
C GLY A 304 -8.64 -5.99 10.49
N VAL A 305 -9.85 -6.24 9.98
CA VAL A 305 -10.06 -6.98 8.72
C VAL A 305 -10.28 -6.05 7.54
N VAL A 306 -9.45 -6.19 6.49
CA VAL A 306 -9.61 -5.47 5.22
C VAL A 306 -10.12 -6.44 4.16
N THR A 307 -11.27 -6.14 3.55
CA THR A 307 -11.83 -6.94 2.46
C THR A 307 -11.41 -6.38 1.11
N VAL A 308 -10.97 -7.27 0.22
CA VAL A 308 -10.63 -6.98 -1.17
C VAL A 308 -11.46 -7.88 -2.09
N THR A 309 -11.89 -7.36 -3.24
CA THR A 309 -12.63 -8.13 -4.23
C THR A 309 -11.91 -8.06 -5.58
N SER A 310 -11.64 -9.23 -6.15
CA SER A 310 -11.03 -9.41 -7.46
C SER A 310 -12.10 -9.49 -8.53
N GLY A 311 -11.84 -8.84 -9.66
CA GLY A 311 -12.68 -8.88 -10.84
C GLY A 311 -12.48 -10.11 -11.71
N GLU A 312 -12.90 -10.00 -12.96
CA GLU A 312 -12.85 -11.08 -13.93
C GLU A 312 -11.40 -11.60 -14.12
N PRO A 313 -11.19 -12.92 -14.15
CA PRO A 313 -9.87 -13.48 -14.45
C PRO A 313 -9.38 -13.09 -15.85
N ALA A 314 -8.08 -12.83 -15.97
CA ALA A 314 -7.38 -12.66 -17.25
C ALA A 314 -6.03 -13.41 -17.20
N PRO A 315 -5.33 -13.58 -18.34
CA PRO A 315 -4.09 -14.37 -18.40
C PRO A 315 -2.99 -13.90 -17.42
N ALA A 316 -2.89 -12.59 -17.16
CA ALA A 316 -1.91 -12.02 -16.22
C ALA A 316 -2.40 -11.97 -14.77
N GLY A 317 -3.68 -12.25 -14.51
CA GLY A 317 -4.34 -12.01 -13.21
C GLY A 317 -5.71 -11.35 -13.38
N PRO A 318 -6.39 -10.94 -12.30
CA PRO A 318 -7.69 -10.30 -12.40
C PRO A 318 -7.62 -8.96 -13.14
N ARG A 319 -8.68 -8.60 -13.89
CA ARG A 319 -8.80 -7.32 -14.61
C ARG A 319 -8.84 -6.10 -13.70
N TRP A 320 -9.27 -6.30 -12.46
CA TRP A 320 -9.25 -5.27 -11.44
C TRP A 320 -9.28 -5.88 -10.05
N ILE A 321 -8.83 -5.12 -9.06
CA ILE A 321 -9.04 -5.42 -7.63
C ILE A 321 -9.58 -4.16 -6.98
N THR A 322 -10.70 -4.30 -6.25
CA THR A 322 -11.35 -3.18 -5.56
C THR A 322 -11.30 -3.34 -4.05
N ILE A 323 -11.22 -2.21 -3.35
CA ILE A 323 -11.11 -2.11 -1.90
C ILE A 323 -11.94 -0.91 -1.45
N ARG A 324 -12.86 -1.12 -0.50
CA ARG A 324 -13.64 -0.02 0.09
C ARG A 324 -12.81 0.74 1.10
N ARG A 325 -12.83 2.07 1.01
CA ARG A 325 -12.05 2.97 1.86
C ARG A 325 -12.87 4.16 2.32
N ALA A 326 -12.27 4.92 3.23
CA ALA A 326 -12.76 6.20 3.70
C ALA A 326 -11.65 7.25 3.57
N ALA A 327 -12.04 8.48 3.25
CA ALA A 327 -11.15 9.63 3.24
C ALA A 327 -11.83 10.86 3.87
N ARG A 328 -11.02 11.79 4.38
CA ARG A 328 -11.47 13.07 4.90
C ARG A 328 -10.40 14.11 4.65
N ILE A 329 -10.81 15.29 4.19
CA ILE A 329 -9.91 16.46 4.11
C ILE A 329 -9.81 17.05 5.53
N LEU A 330 -8.61 17.05 6.11
CA LEU A 330 -8.39 17.56 7.47
C LEU A 330 -8.28 19.08 7.50
N CYS A 331 -7.55 19.64 6.53
CA CYS A 331 -7.35 21.07 6.39
C CYS A 331 -6.96 21.43 4.95
N ARG A 332 -7.02 22.72 4.65
CA ARG A 332 -6.35 23.37 3.53
C ARG A 332 -5.39 24.38 4.13
N ALA A 333 -4.13 24.35 3.74
CA ALA A 333 -3.09 25.14 4.37
C ALA A 333 -2.02 25.56 3.35
N ASP A 334 -1.43 26.73 3.60
CA ASP A 334 -0.18 27.15 2.98
C ASP A 334 0.97 26.77 3.91
N ILE A 335 1.98 26.06 3.38
CA ILE A 335 3.16 25.65 4.16
C ILE A 335 4.30 26.61 3.81
N LEU A 336 4.79 27.35 4.82
CA LEU A 336 5.95 28.20 4.67
C LEU A 336 7.22 27.35 4.72
N VAL A 337 8.12 27.54 3.76
CA VAL A 337 9.42 26.84 3.68
C VAL A 337 10.55 27.85 3.52
N PRO A 338 11.79 27.57 3.99
CA PRO A 338 12.92 28.48 3.84
C PRO A 338 13.36 28.65 2.38
N GLU A 339 13.80 29.86 2.00
CA GLU A 339 14.54 30.13 0.75
C GLU A 339 16.07 30.28 1.04
N PRO A 340 16.98 29.84 0.14
CA PRO A 340 16.79 29.03 -1.05
C PRO A 340 16.99 27.53 -0.75
N VAL A 341 16.38 26.70 -1.60
CA VAL A 341 16.71 25.29 -1.80
C VAL A 341 18.22 25.16 -1.94
N ALA A 342 18.93 24.81 -0.87
CA ALA A 342 20.35 24.54 -0.94
C ALA A 342 20.52 23.25 -1.76
N VAL A 343 20.99 23.43 -2.99
CA VAL A 343 21.41 22.37 -3.92
C VAL A 343 22.57 21.57 -3.33
#